data_AF-B7GEE9-F1
#
_entry.id   AF-B7GEE9-F1
#
_cell.length_a   1.000
_cell.length_b   1.000
_cell.length_c   1.000
_cell.angle_alpha   90.00
_cell.angle_beta   90.00
_cell.angle_gamma   90.00
#
_symmetry.space_group_name_H-M   'P 1'
#
loop_
_entity.id
_entity.type
_entity.pdbx_description
1 polymer ?
#
loop_
_entity_poly.entity_id
_entity_poly.type
_entity_poly.pdbx_seq_one_letter_code
_entity_poly.pdbx_strand_id
1 'polypeptide(L)'
;MSGGDKLAVRSTHSRLNSLRMTETFDAADDSFIDFACSLFSRGYSTINPVQAPLCTPNPFVDMVLPASSTLGSVRISNAGVASVRGLYRPRPFTVVPTGFAKVCNAMNWPATETWHKLAVADMPWWEHEHNCSYLYFHVDGTCWLDEPSGNGVYIAPYDTLDSVPSCTLVPTQGWTPLGQAPLPLPTIELVQQ
;
A
#
# COMPACT_ATOMS: atom_id res chain seq x y z
N MET A 1 -64.75 -8.90 -32.48
CA MET A 1 -64.11 -9.34 -31.24
C MET A 1 -63.00 -10.32 -31.61
N SER A 2 -61.76 -10.02 -31.17
CA SER A 2 -60.52 -10.82 -31.27
C SER A 2 -60.06 -11.28 -32.66
N GLY A 3 -58.83 -11.07 -33.10
CA GLY A 3 -57.63 -10.49 -32.49
C GLY A 3 -56.55 -10.49 -33.57
N GLY A 4 -55.94 -9.32 -33.79
CA GLY A 4 -54.89 -9.13 -34.78
C GLY A 4 -53.48 -9.29 -34.19
N ASP A 5 -52.53 -9.27 -35.12
CA ASP A 5 -51.07 -9.12 -34.98
C ASP A 5 -50.22 -10.37 -34.74
N LYS A 6 -49.40 -10.67 -35.75
CA LYS A 6 -47.95 -10.37 -35.69
C LYS A 6 -47.31 -10.46 -37.08
N LEU A 7 -46.94 -9.28 -37.62
CA LEU A 7 -45.96 -9.15 -38.69
C LEU A 7 -44.59 -9.60 -38.20
N ALA A 8 -43.90 -10.39 -39.03
CA ALA A 8 -42.50 -10.71 -38.89
C ALA A 8 -41.66 -9.57 -39.50
N VAL A 9 -40.77 -8.97 -38.69
CA VAL A 9 -39.65 -8.16 -39.18
C VAL A 9 -38.39 -8.71 -38.55
N ARG A 10 -37.55 -9.36 -39.37
CA ARG A 10 -36.20 -9.78 -39.02
C ARG A 10 -35.31 -8.56 -39.03
N SER A 11 -34.70 -8.23 -37.89
CA SER A 11 -33.65 -7.23 -37.77
C SER A 11 -32.31 -7.91 -37.48
N THR A 12 -31.33 -7.55 -38.29
CA THR A 12 -29.95 -8.01 -38.32
C THR A 12 -29.18 -7.69 -37.03
N HIS A 13 -28.34 -8.61 -36.57
CA HIS A 13 -27.21 -8.31 -35.69
C HIS A 13 -25.96 -9.01 -36.22
N SER A 14 -25.05 -8.20 -36.78
CA SER A 14 -23.62 -8.51 -36.75
C SER A 14 -23.13 -8.34 -35.31
N ARG A 15 -22.50 -9.36 -34.74
CA ARG A 15 -21.61 -9.20 -33.59
C ARG A 15 -20.33 -9.96 -33.84
N LEU A 16 -19.25 -9.18 -33.95
CA LEU A 16 -17.87 -9.63 -33.86
C LEU A 16 -17.67 -10.33 -32.52
N ASN A 17 -17.07 -11.52 -32.57
CA ASN A 17 -16.57 -12.24 -31.41
C ASN A 17 -15.49 -11.41 -30.72
N SER A 18 -15.83 -10.79 -29.59
CA SER A 18 -14.88 -10.36 -28.58
C SER A 18 -14.68 -11.54 -27.63
N LEU A 19 -13.54 -12.21 -27.75
CA LEU A 19 -13.06 -13.17 -26.76
C LEU A 19 -12.72 -12.40 -25.48
N ARG A 20 -13.68 -12.32 -24.55
CA ARG A 20 -13.41 -12.06 -23.13
C ARG A 20 -12.85 -13.34 -22.53
N MET A 21 -11.59 -13.31 -22.10
CA MET A 21 -11.11 -14.18 -21.03
C MET A 21 -11.81 -13.72 -19.75
N THR A 22 -12.83 -14.46 -19.33
CA THR A 22 -13.29 -14.47 -17.94
C THR A 22 -12.48 -15.54 -17.22
N GLU A 23 -11.40 -15.15 -16.55
CA GLU A 23 -10.88 -15.94 -15.45
C GLU A 23 -11.70 -15.58 -14.21
N THR A 24 -12.42 -16.59 -13.73
CA THR A 24 -13.04 -16.65 -12.41
C THR A 24 -11.96 -16.49 -11.34
N PHE A 25 -11.99 -15.38 -10.62
CA PHE A 25 -11.23 -15.21 -9.37
C PHE A 25 -12.11 -15.67 -8.19
N ASP A 26 -11.59 -16.65 -7.46
CA ASP A 26 -12.26 -17.32 -6.33
C ASP A 26 -12.44 -16.40 -5.12
N ALA A 27 -13.60 -16.53 -4.47
CA ALA A 27 -14.04 -15.78 -3.28
C ALA A 27 -13.24 -16.08 -1.98
N ALA A 28 -12.02 -16.61 -2.07
CA ALA A 28 -11.15 -16.89 -0.93
C ALA A 28 -10.28 -15.68 -0.52
N ASP A 29 -10.15 -14.67 -1.40
CA ASP A 29 -9.17 -13.58 -1.24
C ASP A 29 -9.58 -12.52 -0.21
N ASP A 30 -10.87 -12.21 -0.07
CA ASP A 30 -11.35 -11.18 0.86
C ASP A 30 -11.03 -11.53 2.33
N SER A 31 -11.12 -12.81 2.69
CA SER A 31 -10.81 -13.28 4.06
C SER A 31 -9.33 -13.17 4.42
N PHE A 32 -8.44 -13.26 3.42
CA PHE A 32 -7.00 -13.13 3.61
C PHE A 32 -6.61 -11.68 3.85
N ILE A 33 -7.23 -10.75 3.11
CA ILE A 33 -7.01 -9.30 3.28
C ILE A 33 -7.48 -8.86 4.67
N ASP A 34 -8.71 -9.22 5.06
CA ASP A 34 -9.22 -8.89 6.40
C ASP A 34 -8.37 -9.49 7.52
N PHE A 35 -7.89 -10.72 7.34
CA PHE A 35 -7.02 -11.38 8.31
C PHE A 35 -5.66 -10.69 8.42
N ALA A 36 -5.00 -10.40 7.29
CA ALA A 36 -3.73 -9.68 7.27
C ALA A 36 -3.88 -8.29 7.91
N CYS A 37 -4.89 -7.51 7.50
CA CYS A 37 -5.22 -6.21 8.08
C CYS A 37 -5.44 -6.28 9.60
N SER A 38 -6.15 -7.32 10.07
CA SER A 38 -6.40 -7.51 11.50
C SER A 38 -5.12 -7.83 12.29
N LEU A 39 -4.15 -8.49 11.67
CA LEU A 39 -2.89 -8.88 12.31
C LEU A 39 -1.91 -7.70 12.36
N PHE A 40 -1.78 -6.94 11.27
CA PHE A 40 -0.97 -5.71 11.27
C PHE A 40 -1.51 -4.67 12.26
N SER A 41 -2.84 -4.61 12.46
CA SER A 41 -3.48 -3.71 13.42
C SER A 41 -3.34 -4.14 14.89
N ARG A 42 -3.04 -5.41 15.16
CA ARG A 42 -3.05 -5.99 16.53
C ARG A 42 -1.70 -6.02 17.23
N GLY A 43 -0.66 -5.42 16.65
CA GLY A 43 0.64 -5.22 17.32
C GLY A 43 1.22 -6.53 17.86
N TYR A 44 1.81 -7.35 16.98
CA TYR A 44 2.49 -8.57 17.41
C TYR A 44 3.71 -8.20 18.26
N SER A 45 3.57 -8.40 19.58
CA SER A 45 4.65 -8.23 20.55
C SER A 45 5.50 -9.49 20.63
N THR A 46 6.82 -9.27 20.59
CA THR A 46 7.93 -10.22 20.84
C THR A 46 8.34 -11.11 19.66
N ILE A 47 9.22 -10.57 18.81
CA ILE A 47 10.14 -11.40 17.99
C ILE A 47 11.56 -11.14 18.50
N ASN A 48 12.27 -12.21 18.86
CA ASN A 48 13.65 -12.17 19.34
C ASN A 48 14.58 -11.42 18.35
N PRO A 49 15.51 -10.57 18.83
CA PRO A 49 16.45 -9.89 17.98
C PRO A 49 17.58 -10.84 17.59
N VAL A 50 17.36 -11.70 16.59
CA VAL A 50 18.49 -12.22 15.81
C VAL A 50 18.98 -11.03 14.98
N GLN A 51 20.22 -10.61 15.21
CA GLN A 51 20.86 -9.47 14.56
C GLN A 51 20.54 -9.46 13.07
N ALA A 52 19.69 -8.51 12.68
CA ALA A 52 19.32 -8.31 11.29
C ALA A 52 20.57 -7.92 10.50
N PRO A 53 20.70 -8.35 9.22
CA PRO A 53 21.60 -7.65 8.32
C PRO A 53 21.22 -6.17 8.37
N LEU A 54 22.23 -5.32 8.53
CA LEU A 54 22.09 -3.88 8.48
C LEU A 54 21.15 -3.53 7.31
N CYS A 55 20.23 -2.60 7.53
CA CYS A 55 19.49 -1.91 6.48
C CYS A 55 20.52 -1.15 5.64
N THR A 56 21.39 -1.85 4.90
CA THR A 56 22.34 -1.23 4.02
C THR A 56 21.50 -0.69 2.88
N PRO A 57 21.49 0.64 2.64
CA PRO A 57 20.95 1.15 1.40
C PRO A 57 21.63 0.38 0.29
N ASN A 58 20.84 -0.31 -0.53
CA ASN A 58 21.36 -1.02 -1.68
C ASN A 58 22.11 0.02 -2.53
N PRO A 59 23.45 -0.06 -2.72
CA PRO A 59 24.20 0.99 -3.40
C PRO A 59 23.95 1.01 -4.91
N PHE A 60 23.10 0.11 -5.42
CA PHE A 60 22.74 -0.01 -6.82
C PHE A 60 21.23 -0.18 -6.99
N VAL A 61 20.52 0.94 -7.13
CA VAL A 61 19.36 1.07 -8.03
C VAL A 61 19.10 2.55 -8.26
N ASP A 62 19.92 3.16 -9.12
CA ASP A 62 19.46 4.29 -9.95
C ASP A 62 18.48 3.71 -10.99
N MET A 63 17.28 3.34 -10.56
CA MET A 63 16.20 3.02 -11.48
C MET A 63 15.46 4.31 -11.76
N VAL A 64 15.71 4.84 -12.95
CA VAL A 64 15.15 6.09 -13.49
C VAL A 64 13.63 6.04 -13.40
N LEU A 65 13.06 6.75 -12.42
CA LEU A 65 11.65 7.15 -12.44
C LEU A 65 11.43 8.07 -13.66
N PRO A 66 10.32 7.95 -14.39
CA PRO A 66 10.05 8.83 -15.54
C PRO A 66 10.08 10.30 -15.11
N ALA A 67 10.89 11.08 -15.83
CA ALA A 67 11.29 12.44 -15.50
C ALA A 67 10.18 13.48 -15.74
N SER A 68 9.13 13.50 -14.91
CA SER A 68 8.22 14.66 -14.84
C SER A 68 7.72 15.03 -13.43
N SER A 69 8.09 14.30 -12.39
CA SER A 69 8.01 14.79 -10.99
C SER A 69 8.95 13.98 -10.11
N THR A 70 10.07 14.58 -9.68
CA THR A 70 10.91 13.98 -8.65
C THR A 70 10.05 13.81 -7.41
N LEU A 71 9.73 12.58 -7.03
CA LEU A 71 8.94 12.31 -5.83
C LEU A 71 9.68 12.89 -4.62
N GLY A 72 9.00 13.78 -3.90
CA GLY A 72 9.55 14.40 -2.71
C GLY A 72 9.91 13.36 -1.65
N SER A 73 10.96 13.65 -0.89
CA SER A 73 11.22 12.90 0.34
C SER A 73 10.19 13.29 1.40
N VAL A 74 9.95 12.42 2.36
CA VAL A 74 8.98 12.67 3.43
C VAL A 74 9.74 12.75 4.74
N ARG A 75 9.50 13.80 5.53
CA ARG A 75 10.02 13.91 6.88
C ARG A 75 8.91 13.70 7.88
N ILE A 76 9.13 12.76 8.79
CA ILE A 76 8.22 12.45 9.89
C ILE A 76 8.86 12.97 11.17
N SER A 77 8.13 13.84 11.86
CA SER A 77 8.51 14.40 13.15
C SER A 77 7.40 14.20 14.18
N ASN A 78 7.68 14.47 15.45
CA ASN A 78 6.72 14.46 16.55
C ASN A 78 5.95 13.15 16.83
N ALA A 79 6.25 12.04 16.15
CA ALA A 79 5.61 10.75 16.42
C ALA A 79 6.05 10.19 17.79
N GLY A 80 5.10 9.67 18.56
CA GLY A 80 5.35 9.00 19.85
C GLY A 80 6.20 7.75 19.69
N VAL A 81 6.04 7.02 18.58
CA VAL A 81 6.93 5.92 18.21
C VAL A 81 8.23 6.50 17.66
N ALA A 82 9.33 6.31 18.41
CA ALA A 82 10.61 6.91 18.08
C ALA A 82 11.22 6.40 16.77
N SER A 83 10.99 5.13 16.46
CA SER A 83 11.56 4.45 15.30
C SER A 83 10.99 4.93 13.97
N VAL A 84 9.87 5.65 13.95
CA VAL A 84 9.30 6.19 12.70
C VAL A 84 9.62 7.68 12.50
N ARG A 85 10.40 8.30 13.38
CA ARG A 85 10.84 9.69 13.23
C ARG A 85 12.08 9.75 12.36
N GLY A 86 12.03 10.49 11.26
CA GLY A 86 13.18 10.66 10.39
C GLY A 86 12.84 11.09 8.97
N LEU A 87 13.84 10.97 8.10
CA LEU A 87 13.72 11.24 6.67
C LEU A 87 13.47 9.91 5.93
N TYR A 88 12.53 9.96 5.00
CA TYR A 88 12.07 8.84 4.20
C TYR A 88 12.28 9.14 2.72
N ARG A 89 12.81 8.16 1.99
CA ARG A 89 13.08 8.24 0.55
C ARG A 89 12.08 7.39 -0.24
N PRO A 90 11.62 7.87 -1.40
CA PRO A 90 10.72 7.10 -2.23
C PRO A 90 11.39 5.82 -2.73
N ARG A 91 10.56 4.79 -2.90
CA ARG A 91 10.89 3.47 -3.42
C ARG A 91 9.83 3.07 -4.45
N PRO A 92 10.22 2.35 -5.50
CA PRO A 92 9.26 1.87 -6.48
C PRO A 92 8.39 0.76 -5.88
N PHE A 93 7.14 0.66 -6.34
CA PHE A 93 6.19 -0.40 -5.98
C PHE A 93 6.77 -1.81 -6.11
N THR A 94 7.67 -2.03 -7.08
CA THR A 94 8.31 -3.33 -7.38
C THR A 94 9.27 -3.81 -6.29
N VAL A 95 9.65 -2.95 -5.34
CA VAL A 95 10.50 -3.32 -4.21
C VAL A 95 9.61 -3.51 -2.98
N VAL A 96 9.63 -4.70 -2.40
CA VAL A 96 8.90 -5.01 -1.16
C VAL A 96 9.65 -4.40 0.04
N PRO A 97 8.98 -3.68 0.96
CA PRO A 97 9.63 -3.17 2.16
C PRO A 97 10.24 -4.27 3.02
N THR A 98 11.45 -4.02 3.54
CA THR A 98 12.16 -5.01 4.37
C THR A 98 11.37 -5.39 5.62
N GLY A 99 10.73 -4.41 6.29
CA GLY A 99 9.88 -4.67 7.45
C GLY A 99 8.66 -5.53 7.09
N PHE A 100 7.97 -5.22 5.99
CA PHE A 100 6.85 -6.00 5.48
C PHE A 100 7.23 -7.46 5.22
N ALA A 101 8.35 -7.69 4.53
CA ALA A 101 8.85 -9.03 4.24
C ALA A 101 9.14 -9.84 5.52
N LYS A 102 9.57 -9.21 6.62
CA LYS A 102 9.77 -9.90 7.91
C LYS A 102 8.46 -10.45 8.46
N VAL A 103 7.38 -9.66 8.43
CA VAL A 103 6.07 -10.10 8.91
C VAL A 103 5.54 -11.22 8.03
N CYS A 104 5.62 -11.07 6.70
CA CYS A 104 5.24 -12.14 5.78
C CYS A 104 5.99 -13.44 6.06
N ASN A 105 7.32 -13.37 6.24
CA ASN A 105 8.13 -14.55 6.56
C ASN A 105 7.73 -15.18 7.90
N ALA A 106 7.47 -14.37 8.93
CA ALA A 106 7.03 -14.86 10.23
C ALA A 106 5.67 -15.57 10.16
N MET A 107 4.80 -15.13 9.24
CA MET A 107 3.47 -15.68 9.02
C MET A 107 3.43 -16.76 7.92
N ASN A 108 4.57 -17.09 7.31
CA ASN A 108 4.68 -18.01 6.18
C ASN A 108 3.82 -17.57 4.97
N TRP A 109 3.81 -16.27 4.67
CA TRP A 109 3.15 -15.67 3.51
C TRP A 109 4.16 -15.31 2.41
N PRO A 110 3.80 -15.46 1.12
CA PRO A 110 4.64 -15.02 0.01
C PRO A 110 4.70 -13.48 -0.05
N ALA A 111 5.83 -12.89 0.35
CA ALA A 111 5.93 -11.44 0.57
C ALA A 111 5.59 -10.59 -0.67
N THR A 112 6.09 -10.95 -1.85
CA THR A 112 5.82 -10.20 -3.09
C THR A 112 4.34 -10.25 -3.49
N GLU A 113 3.73 -11.43 -3.44
CA GLU A 113 2.31 -11.60 -3.76
C GLU A 113 1.42 -10.88 -2.75
N THR A 114 1.76 -10.97 -1.46
CA THR A 114 1.04 -10.27 -0.39
C THR A 114 1.15 -8.76 -0.57
N TRP A 115 2.34 -8.24 -0.88
CA TRP A 115 2.56 -6.82 -1.16
C TRP A 115 1.70 -6.33 -2.34
N HIS A 116 1.67 -7.09 -3.44
CA HIS A 116 0.85 -6.75 -4.61
C HIS A 116 -0.66 -6.75 -4.34
N LYS A 117 -1.12 -7.48 -3.32
CA LYS A 117 -2.53 -7.50 -2.92
C LYS A 117 -2.90 -6.33 -2.01
N LEU A 118 -1.98 -5.89 -1.15
CA LEU A 118 -2.27 -4.93 -0.09
C LEU A 118 -1.85 -3.50 -0.42
N ALA A 119 -0.77 -3.30 -1.18
CA ALA A 119 -0.33 -1.98 -1.57
C ALA A 119 -1.02 -1.52 -2.86
N VAL A 120 -1.27 -0.22 -2.98
CA VAL A 120 -1.82 0.35 -4.22
C VAL A 120 -0.83 0.16 -5.37
N ALA A 121 -1.28 -0.51 -6.43
CA ALA A 121 -0.46 -0.81 -7.60
C ALA A 121 0.11 0.46 -8.24
N ASP A 122 1.35 0.36 -8.73
CA ASP A 122 2.11 1.42 -9.41
C ASP A 122 2.37 2.69 -8.57
N MET A 123 1.99 2.69 -7.29
CA MET A 123 2.25 3.81 -6.37
C MET A 123 3.59 3.65 -5.66
N PRO A 124 4.37 4.74 -5.53
CA PRO A 124 5.57 4.71 -4.70
C PRO A 124 5.19 4.49 -3.24
N TRP A 125 6.15 3.99 -2.48
CA TRP A 125 6.15 3.98 -1.02
C TRP A 125 7.43 4.66 -0.54
N TRP A 126 7.57 4.95 0.76
CA TRP A 126 8.78 5.59 1.28
C TRP A 126 9.41 4.79 2.40
N GLU A 127 10.74 4.71 2.36
CA GLU A 127 11.56 3.98 3.32
C GLU A 127 12.41 4.94 4.15
N HIS A 128 12.46 4.73 5.47
CA HIS A 128 13.32 5.49 6.35
C HIS A 128 14.79 5.24 6.01
N GLU A 129 15.61 6.30 6.01
CA GLU A 129 17.03 6.24 5.63
C GLU A 129 17.92 5.30 6.47
N HIS A 130 17.47 4.84 7.64
CA HIS A 130 18.35 4.24 8.66
C HIS A 130 17.81 2.99 9.35
N ASN A 131 16.49 2.73 9.34
CA ASN A 131 15.93 1.66 10.17
C ASN A 131 14.82 0.83 9.52
N CYS A 132 14.66 0.89 8.20
CA CYS A 132 13.68 0.07 7.46
C CYS A 132 12.21 0.26 7.89
N SER A 133 11.87 1.28 8.70
CA SER A 133 10.47 1.70 8.83
C SER A 133 10.01 2.29 7.49
N TYR A 134 8.71 2.21 7.21
CA TYR A 134 8.20 2.57 5.89
C TYR A 134 6.78 3.10 5.95
N LEU A 135 6.43 3.85 4.92
CA LEU A 135 5.08 4.35 4.73
C LEU A 135 4.58 3.95 3.33
N TYR A 136 3.32 3.56 3.21
CA TYR A 136 2.76 3.14 1.93
C TYR A 136 1.26 3.38 1.84
N PHE A 137 0.73 3.40 0.62
CA PHE A 137 -0.70 3.44 0.36
C PHE A 137 -1.24 2.02 0.30
N HIS A 138 -2.23 1.74 1.14
CA HIS A 138 -2.92 0.47 1.18
C HIS A 138 -4.23 0.54 0.37
N VAL A 139 -4.64 -0.58 -0.23
CA VAL A 139 -5.80 -0.64 -1.14
C VAL A 139 -7.15 -0.32 -0.48
N ASP A 140 -7.20 -0.23 0.85
CA ASP A 140 -8.39 0.12 1.63
C ASP A 140 -8.64 1.65 1.73
N GLY A 141 -7.83 2.47 1.04
CA GLY A 141 -7.95 3.92 1.10
C GLY A 141 -7.22 4.56 2.29
N THR A 142 -6.34 3.82 2.96
CA THR A 142 -5.50 4.36 4.04
C THR A 142 -4.01 4.33 3.69
N CYS A 143 -3.27 5.31 4.21
CA CYS A 143 -1.83 5.35 4.19
C CYS A 143 -1.33 4.84 5.54
N TRP A 144 -0.48 3.82 5.49
CA TRP A 144 0.07 3.14 6.66
C TRP A 144 1.48 3.65 6.94
N LEU A 145 1.82 3.78 8.22
CA LEU A 145 3.16 4.03 8.71
C LEU A 145 3.54 2.87 9.62
N ASP A 146 4.52 2.09 9.17
CA ASP A 146 4.94 0.85 9.80
C ASP A 146 6.33 1.03 10.42
N GLU A 147 6.52 0.50 11.62
CA GLU A 147 7.81 0.53 12.31
C GLU A 147 8.79 -0.52 11.71
N PRO A 148 10.07 -0.54 12.11
CA PRO A 148 11.10 -1.44 11.54
C PRO A 148 10.80 -2.95 11.57
N SER A 149 9.88 -3.37 12.45
CA SER A 149 9.41 -4.75 12.58
C SER A 149 8.41 -5.14 11.47
N GLY A 150 7.84 -4.17 10.77
CA GLY A 150 6.73 -4.33 9.83
C GLY A 150 5.35 -4.23 10.49
N ASN A 151 5.27 -3.91 11.78
CA ASN A 151 3.99 -3.65 12.43
C ASN A 151 3.51 -2.23 12.11
N GLY A 152 2.23 -2.11 11.74
CA GLY A 152 1.57 -0.81 11.56
C GLY A 152 1.44 -0.08 12.89
N VAL A 153 1.83 1.21 12.91
CA VAL A 153 1.75 2.05 14.12
C VAL A 153 0.82 3.25 13.97
N TYR A 154 0.69 3.81 12.76
CA TYR A 154 -0.27 4.87 12.48
C TYR A 154 -0.90 4.68 11.10
N ILE A 155 -2.15 5.12 10.95
CA ILE A 155 -2.84 5.17 9.65
C ILE A 155 -3.49 6.53 9.44
N ALA A 156 -3.58 6.98 8.19
CA ALA A 156 -4.37 8.15 7.80
C ALA A 156 -5.18 7.84 6.54
N PRO A 157 -6.42 8.33 6.40
CA PRO A 157 -7.11 8.24 5.12
C PRO A 157 -6.36 9.02 4.05
N TYR A 158 -6.36 8.52 2.81
CA TYR A 158 -5.94 9.31 1.64
C TYR A 158 -7.09 9.40 0.65
N ASP A 159 -7.30 10.59 0.08
CA ASP A 159 -8.35 10.78 -0.92
C ASP A 159 -7.97 10.05 -2.22
N THR A 160 -8.79 9.10 -2.61
CA THR A 160 -8.77 8.46 -3.94
C THR A 160 -9.63 9.23 -4.95
N LEU A 161 -10.16 10.41 -4.59
CA LEU A 161 -11.23 11.08 -5.32
C LEU A 161 -10.78 11.54 -6.72
N ASP A 162 -11.36 10.84 -7.69
CA ASP A 162 -11.57 11.11 -9.11
C ASP A 162 -10.99 12.41 -9.70
N SER A 163 -10.09 12.22 -10.67
CA SER A 163 -9.74 13.13 -11.80
C SER A 163 -8.52 14.04 -11.67
N VAL A 164 -7.74 13.99 -10.59
CA VAL A 164 -6.38 14.55 -10.55
C VAL A 164 -5.49 13.61 -9.75
N PRO A 165 -4.34 13.12 -10.26
CA PRO A 165 -3.43 12.33 -9.46
C PRO A 165 -2.65 13.27 -8.53
N SER A 166 -3.29 13.75 -7.47
CA SER A 166 -2.59 14.06 -6.22
C SER A 166 -2.26 12.78 -5.44
N CYS A 167 -2.37 11.61 -6.07
CA CYS A 167 -2.02 10.28 -5.56
C CYS A 167 -0.60 10.24 -4.97
N THR A 168 0.31 11.14 -5.34
CA THR A 168 1.70 11.17 -4.87
C THR A 168 1.91 11.89 -3.54
N LEU A 169 0.85 12.46 -2.93
CA LEU A 169 0.98 13.23 -1.68
C LEU A 169 0.60 12.38 -0.48
N VAL A 170 1.60 12.06 0.34
CA VAL A 170 1.40 11.44 1.66
C VAL A 170 0.49 12.34 2.52
N PRO A 171 -0.53 11.79 3.20
CA PRO A 171 -1.41 12.58 4.07
C PRO A 171 -0.61 13.36 5.13
N THR A 172 -0.82 14.67 5.19
CA THR A 172 -0.20 15.52 6.22
C THR A 172 -1.04 15.64 7.49
N GLN A 173 -2.28 15.15 7.44
CA GLN A 173 -3.27 15.21 8.52
C GLN A 173 -4.10 13.92 8.54
N GLY A 174 -4.94 13.75 9.56
CA GLY A 174 -5.85 12.60 9.67
C GLY A 174 -5.22 11.33 10.23
N TRP A 175 -3.97 11.41 10.72
CA TRP A 175 -3.29 10.28 11.34
C TRP A 175 -3.98 9.83 12.63
N THR A 176 -4.11 8.52 12.80
CA THR A 176 -4.65 7.85 13.98
C THR A 176 -3.69 6.75 14.42
N PRO A 177 -3.54 6.49 15.73
CA PRO A 177 -2.68 5.43 16.21
C PRO A 177 -3.36 4.06 16.02
N LEU A 178 -2.59 3.07 15.59
CA LEU A 178 -3.01 1.67 15.63
C LEU A 178 -2.70 1.06 17.00
N GLY A 179 -3.64 0.28 17.53
CA GLY A 179 -3.48 -0.41 18.81
C GLY A 179 -3.15 0.52 19.98
N GLN A 180 -1.98 0.31 20.59
CA GLN A 180 -1.48 1.10 21.73
C GLN A 180 -0.32 2.04 21.34
N ALA A 181 -0.18 2.38 20.05
CA ALA A 181 0.89 3.26 19.61
C ALA A 181 0.87 4.59 20.40
N PRO A 182 2.00 5.01 21.00
CA PRO A 182 2.04 6.19 21.84
C PRO A 182 1.80 7.48 21.04
N LEU A 183 1.19 8.46 21.71
CA LEU A 183 1.16 9.86 21.28
C LEU A 183 2.54 10.53 21.48
N PRO A 184 2.86 11.61 20.76
CA PRO A 184 2.01 12.36 19.83
C PRO A 184 1.80 11.67 18.48
N LEU A 185 0.85 12.17 17.71
CA LEU A 185 0.66 11.78 16.32
C LEU A 185 1.81 12.31 15.44
N PRO A 186 2.17 11.58 14.36
CA PRO A 186 3.20 12.04 13.46
C PRO A 186 2.81 13.37 12.80
N THR A 187 3.81 14.25 12.67
CA THR A 187 3.75 15.42 11.79
C THR A 187 4.52 15.08 10.52
N ILE A 188 3.84 15.18 9.38
CA ILE A 188 4.39 14.82 8.07
C ILE A 188 4.68 16.08 7.26
N GLU A 189 5.91 16.19 6.77
CA GLU A 189 6.36 17.28 5.91
C GLU A 189 6.89 16.71 4.60
N LEU A 190 6.44 17.26 3.47
CA LEU A 190 7.01 16.97 2.17
C LEU A 190 8.28 17.81 1.97
N VAL A 191 9.37 17.14 1.65
CA VAL A 191 10.68 17.77 1.40
C VAL A 191 10.95 17.69 -0.10
N GLN A 192 10.86 18.84 -0.77
CA GLN A 192 11.31 18.99 -2.15
C GLN A 192 12.85 18.88 -2.18
N GLN A 193 13.37 18.13 -3.16
CA GLN A 193 14.81 18.04 -3.44
C GLN A 193 15.25 19.19 -4.34
#